data_AF-A0A4R0JZL5-F1
#
_entry.id   AF-A0A4R0JZL5-F1
#
_cell.length_a   1.000
_cell.length_b   1.000
_cell.length_c   1.000
_cell.angle_alpha   90.00
_cell.angle_beta   90.00
_cell.angle_gamma   90.00
#
_symmetry.space_group_name_H-M   'P 1'
#
loop_
_entity.id
_entity.type
_entity.pdbx_description
1 polymer ?
#
loop_
_entity_poly.entity_id
_entity_poly.type
_entity_poly.pdbx_seq_one_letter_code
_entity_poly.pdbx_strand_id
1 'polypeptide(L)'
;MAGSPQPNWPALERLKEELQREFRKQGVDHVEYVLAFSAPFDVWVWLGTATDAERDTLAADRALDDRVRAAADRCGLAEIVRGTAVESNETVDREYDGQWFYRLR
;
A
#
# COMPACT_ATOMS: atom_id res chain seq x y z
N MET A 1 12.94 -25.92 16.93
CA MET A 1 12.15 -24.68 17.06
C MET A 1 12.16 -24.01 15.69
N ALA A 2 11.17 -24.30 14.83
CA ALA A 2 11.02 -23.53 13.61
C ALA A 2 10.54 -22.13 14.05
N GLY A 3 11.33 -21.09 13.76
CA GLY A 3 10.92 -19.72 14.04
C GLY A 3 9.56 -19.46 13.39
N SER A 4 8.72 -18.65 14.04
CA SER A 4 7.45 -18.23 13.45
C SER A 4 7.69 -17.80 12.00
N PRO A 5 6.84 -18.18 11.04
CA PRO A 5 6.94 -17.65 9.70
C PRO A 5 7.02 -16.12 9.80
N GLN A 6 7.84 -15.50 8.95
CA GLN A 6 7.95 -14.04 8.85
C GLN A 6 7.61 -13.62 7.43
N PRO A 7 7.01 -12.43 7.24
CA PRO A 7 6.88 -11.85 5.91
C PRO A 7 8.25 -11.69 5.24
N ASN A 8 8.27 -11.74 3.91
CA ASN A 8 9.47 -11.43 3.15
C ASN A 8 9.70 -9.92 3.13
N TRP A 9 10.27 -9.37 4.21
CA TRP A 9 10.51 -7.93 4.37
C TRP A 9 11.30 -7.30 3.21
N PRO A 10 12.40 -7.90 2.70
CA PRO A 10 13.11 -7.35 1.55
C PRO A 10 12.27 -7.28 0.27
N ALA A 11 11.30 -8.17 0.08
CA ALA A 11 10.39 -8.08 -1.05
C ALA A 11 9.34 -6.97 -0.86
N LEU A 12 8.83 -6.78 0.36
CA LEU A 12 7.88 -5.71 0.68
C LEU A 12 8.50 -4.31 0.52
N GLU A 13 9.77 -4.14 0.93
CA GLU A 13 10.50 -2.89 0.72
C GLU A 13 10.71 -2.60 -0.77
N ARG A 14 11.09 -3.61 -1.56
CA ARG A 14 11.19 -3.46 -3.02
C ARG A 14 9.84 -3.10 -3.65
N LEU A 15 8.76 -3.74 -3.20
CA LEU A 15 7.41 -3.40 -3.66
C LEU A 15 7.05 -1.95 -3.30
N LYS A 16 7.47 -1.46 -2.13
CA LYS A 16 7.20 -0.09 -1.68
C LYS A 16 7.84 0.92 -2.64
N GLU A 17 9.11 0.70 -2.97
CA GLU A 17 9.83 1.52 -3.94
C GLU A 17 9.23 1.46 -5.35
N GLU A 18 8.85 0.27 -5.81
CA GLU A 18 8.22 0.06 -7.13
C GLU A 18 6.89 0.81 -7.22
N LEU A 19 6.01 0.69 -6.22
CA LEU A 19 4.73 1.37 -6.17
C LEU A 19 4.90 2.88 -6.11
N GLN A 20 5.81 3.38 -5.26
CA GLN A 20 6.07 4.81 -5.17
C GLN A 20 6.59 5.35 -6.50
N ARG A 21 7.44 4.62 -7.23
CA ARG A 21 7.88 5.02 -8.59
C ARG A 21 6.77 4.99 -9.62
N GLU A 22 5.97 3.92 -9.63
CA GLU A 22 4.87 3.68 -10.58
C GLU A 22 3.77 4.74 -10.47
N PHE A 23 3.43 5.15 -9.24
CA PHE A 23 2.31 6.06 -8.98
C PHE A 23 2.74 7.50 -8.65
N ARG A 24 4.04 7.81 -8.68
CA ARG A 24 4.57 9.17 -8.38
C ARG A 24 3.90 10.26 -9.22
N LYS A 25 3.64 9.98 -10.50
CA LYS A 25 3.04 10.96 -11.43
C LYS A 25 1.55 11.19 -11.16
N GLN A 26 0.91 10.29 -10.41
CA GLN A 26 -0.47 10.36 -9.97
C GLN A 26 -0.60 10.93 -8.55
N GLY A 27 0.48 11.47 -7.98
CA GLY A 27 0.45 12.14 -6.67
C GLY A 27 0.75 11.23 -5.48
N VAL A 28 1.15 9.97 -5.71
CA VAL A 28 1.57 9.10 -4.60
C VAL A 28 2.92 9.54 -4.05
N ASP A 29 2.95 9.93 -2.78
CA ASP A 29 4.16 10.38 -2.07
C ASP A 29 4.63 9.39 -1.00
N HIS A 30 3.76 8.50 -0.51
CA HIS A 30 4.11 7.43 0.41
C HIS A 30 3.25 6.17 0.20
N VAL A 31 3.73 5.05 0.75
CA VAL A 31 3.08 3.74 0.65
C VAL A 31 3.20 3.03 1.99
N GLU A 32 2.09 2.49 2.48
CA GLU A 32 2.00 1.75 3.73
C GLU A 32 1.38 0.36 3.53
N TYR A 33 1.63 -0.53 4.48
CA TYR A 33 1.11 -1.90 4.45
C TYR A 33 0.36 -2.25 5.74
N VAL A 34 -0.77 -2.93 5.58
CA VAL A 34 -1.43 -3.64 6.69
C VAL A 34 -1.22 -5.14 6.47
N LEU A 35 -0.59 -5.79 7.46
CA LEU A 35 -0.24 -7.21 7.43
C LEU A 35 -1.13 -8.01 8.38
N ALA A 36 -1.74 -9.09 7.90
CA ALA A 36 -2.33 -10.10 8.77
C ALA A 36 -1.21 -10.95 9.40
N PHE A 37 -1.18 -11.05 10.73
CA PHE A 37 -0.09 -11.72 11.48
C PHE A 37 -0.16 -13.26 11.51
N SER A 38 -1.08 -13.88 10.77
CA SER A 38 -1.19 -15.34 10.61
C SER A 38 -0.78 -15.76 9.20
N ALA A 39 0.08 -16.78 9.09
CA ALA A 39 0.41 -17.36 7.81
C ALA A 39 -0.80 -18.10 7.18
N PRO A 40 -1.01 -18.00 5.85
CA PRO A 40 -0.29 -17.17 4.90
C PRO A 40 -0.53 -15.68 5.15
N PHE A 41 0.55 -14.88 5.20
CA PHE A 41 0.43 -13.44 5.45
C PHE A 41 -0.41 -12.81 4.35
N ASP A 42 -1.43 -12.06 4.73
CA ASP A 42 -2.20 -11.24 3.81
C ASP A 42 -1.76 -9.79 3.94
N VAL A 43 -1.58 -9.12 2.81
CA VAL A 43 -1.08 -7.74 2.72
C VAL A 43 -2.12 -6.87 2.03
N TRP A 44 -2.51 -5.78 2.68
CA TRP A 44 -3.23 -4.69 2.04
C TRP A 44 -2.29 -3.52 1.81
N VAL A 45 -2.30 -3.01 0.59
CA VAL A 45 -1.47 -1.89 0.15
C VAL A 45 -2.24 -0.59 0.30
N TRP A 46 -1.62 0.41 0.92
CA TRP A 46 -2.16 1.75 1.06
C TRP A 46 -1.29 2.72 0.28
N LEU A 47 -1.88 3.36 -0.72
CA LEU A 47 -1.23 4.42 -1.50
C LEU A 47 -1.63 5.78 -0.94
N GLY A 48 -0.64 6.55 -0.57
CA GLY A 48 -0.81 7.84 0.05
C GLY A 48 -0.60 9.00 -0.91
N THR A 49 -1.56 9.92 -0.99
CA THR A 49 -1.44 11.17 -1.76
C THR A 49 -1.36 12.40 -0.85
N ALA A 50 -0.95 13.54 -1.40
CA ALA A 50 -0.96 14.78 -0.62
C ALA A 50 -2.39 15.29 -0.39
N THR A 51 -3.22 15.30 -1.43
CA THR A 51 -4.57 15.91 -1.40
C THR A 51 -5.71 14.92 -1.60
N ASP A 52 -6.90 15.28 -1.11
CA ASP A 52 -8.17 14.57 -1.32
C ASP A 52 -8.51 14.46 -2.82
N ALA A 53 -8.19 15.49 -3.61
CA ALA A 53 -8.44 15.49 -5.06
C ALA A 53 -7.56 14.48 -5.81
N GLU A 54 -6.28 14.36 -5.43
CA GLU A 54 -5.37 13.34 -5.98
C GLU A 54 -5.80 11.93 -5.58
N ARG A 55 -6.20 11.74 -4.31
CA ARG A 55 -6.76 10.48 -3.82
C ARG A 55 -7.96 10.06 -4.66
N ASP A 56 -8.94 10.95 -4.82
CA ASP A 56 -10.18 10.65 -5.54
C ASP A 56 -9.92 10.36 -7.03
N THR A 57 -8.97 11.07 -7.64
CA THR A 57 -8.53 10.82 -9.01
C THR A 57 -7.89 9.45 -9.15
N LEU A 58 -7.00 9.07 -8.22
CA LEU A 58 -6.32 7.79 -8.24
C LEU A 58 -7.26 6.63 -7.90
N ALA A 59 -8.17 6.81 -6.95
CA ALA A 59 -9.19 5.83 -6.58
C ALA A 59 -10.21 5.57 -7.72
N ALA A 60 -10.39 6.54 -8.62
CA ALA A 60 -11.21 6.37 -9.82
C ALA A 60 -10.50 5.62 -10.96
N ASP A 61 -9.18 5.39 -10.87
CA ASP A 61 -8.43 4.61 -11.86
C ASP A 61 -8.82 3.12 -11.77
N ARG A 62 -9.57 2.66 -12.77
CA ARG A 62 -10.01 1.24 -12.85
C ARG A 62 -8.86 0.25 -13.02
N ALA A 63 -7.69 0.70 -13.45
CA ALA A 63 -6.50 -0.14 -13.60
C ALA A 63 -5.62 -0.16 -12.33
N LEU A 64 -6.01 0.55 -11.26
CA LEU A 64 -5.22 0.68 -10.05
C LEU A 64 -4.80 -0.67 -9.47
N ASP A 65 -5.78 -1.54 -9.18
CA ASP A 65 -5.52 -2.85 -8.58
C ASP A 65 -4.67 -3.75 -9.49
N ASP A 66 -4.90 -3.71 -10.80
CA ASP A 66 -4.13 -4.50 -11.75
C ASP A 66 -2.67 -4.03 -11.80
N ARG A 67 -2.42 -2.72 -11.73
CA ARG A 67 -1.07 -2.13 -11.70
C ARG A 67 -0.36 -2.46 -10.39
N VAL A 68 -1.05 -2.41 -9.26
CA VAL A 68 -0.50 -2.84 -7.95
C VAL A 68 -0.15 -4.31 -7.97
N ARG A 69 -1.05 -5.17 -8.50
CA ARG A 69 -0.79 -6.62 -8.64
C ARG A 69 0.39 -6.90 -9.56
N ALA A 70 0.52 -6.19 -10.68
CA ALA A 70 1.65 -6.33 -11.58
C ALA A 70 2.98 -5.92 -10.91
N ALA A 71 2.99 -4.90 -10.07
CA ALA A 71 4.16 -4.55 -9.26
C ALA A 71 4.46 -5.62 -8.20
N ALA A 72 3.44 -6.13 -7.51
CA ALA A 72 3.58 -7.22 -6.55
C ALA A 72 4.13 -8.50 -7.17
N ASP A 73 3.70 -8.84 -8.39
CA ASP A 73 4.19 -10.00 -9.15
C ASP A 73 5.69 -9.90 -9.47
N ARG A 74 6.16 -8.71 -9.89
CA ARG A 74 7.61 -8.45 -10.09
C ARG A 74 8.44 -8.66 -8.81
N CYS A 75 7.81 -8.54 -7.64
CA CYS A 75 8.45 -8.79 -6.34
C CYS A 75 8.20 -10.20 -5.78
N GLY A 76 7.41 -11.04 -6.46
CA GLY A 76 7.03 -12.37 -5.98
C GLY A 76 6.01 -12.36 -4.83
N LEU A 77 5.15 -11.32 -4.77
CA LEU A 77 4.19 -11.09 -3.69
C LEU A 77 2.72 -11.09 -4.15
N ALA A 78 2.44 -11.40 -5.42
CA ALA A 78 1.07 -11.37 -5.96
C ALA A 78 0.07 -12.22 -5.15
N GLU A 79 0.51 -13.38 -4.66
CA GLU A 79 -0.32 -14.33 -3.90
C GLU A 79 -0.70 -13.85 -2.48
N ILE A 80 0.02 -12.86 -1.94
CA ILE A 80 -0.22 -12.34 -0.59
C ILE A 80 -0.89 -10.97 -0.58
N VAL A 81 -0.85 -10.23 -1.69
CA VAL A 81 -1.51 -8.92 -1.80
C VAL A 81 -3.01 -9.13 -2.03
N ARG A 82 -3.83 -8.65 -1.09
CA ARG A 82 -5.29 -8.86 -1.10
C ARG A 82 -6.08 -7.68 -1.64
N GLY A 83 -5.56 -6.46 -1.54
CA GLY A 83 -6.24 -5.29 -2.06
C GLY A 83 -5.42 -4.02 -1.90
N THR A 84 -5.91 -2.97 -2.57
CA THR A 84 -5.35 -1.63 -2.54
C THR A 84 -6.37 -0.67 -1.95
N ALA A 85 -5.91 0.24 -1.10
CA ALA A 85 -6.65 1.41 -0.68
C ALA A 85 -5.84 2.67 -1.04
N VAL A 86 -6.53 3.79 -1.23
CA VAL A 86 -5.91 5.10 -1.45
C VAL A 86 -6.41 6.04 -0.36
N GLU A 87 -5.51 6.82 0.23
CA GLU A 87 -5.88 7.86 1.19
C GLU A 87 -4.98 9.09 1.06
N SER A 88 -5.47 10.25 1.47
CA SER A 88 -4.72 11.52 1.41
C SER A 88 -4.14 11.92 2.77
N ASN A 89 -3.05 12.69 2.73
CA ASN A 89 -2.52 13.37 3.91
C ASN A 89 -3.49 14.42 4.46
N GLU A 90 -4.26 15.12 3.61
CA GLU A 90 -5.33 16.04 4.06
C GLU A 90 -6.36 15.36 4.98
N THR A 91 -6.78 14.14 4.63
CA THR A 91 -7.71 13.37 5.45
C THR A 91 -7.03 12.86 6.72
N VAL A 92 -5.78 12.39 6.63
CA VAL A 92 -5.03 11.93 7.80
C VAL A 92 -4.75 13.05 8.79
N ASP A 93 -4.41 14.25 8.32
CA ASP A 93 -4.21 15.43 9.16
C ASP A 93 -5.51 15.86 9.84
N ARG A 94 -6.63 15.86 9.10
CA ARG A 94 -7.93 16.32 9.58
C ARG A 94 -8.58 15.35 10.57
N GLU A 95 -8.46 14.05 10.33
CA GLU A 95 -9.26 13.01 11.03
C GLU A 95 -8.42 12.14 11.97
N TYR A 96 -7.10 12.12 11.79
CA TYR A 96 -6.18 11.23 12.51
C TYR A 96 -4.98 11.96 13.11
N ASP A 97 -5.03 13.29 13.23
CA ASP A 97 -4.00 14.13 13.83
C ASP A 97 -2.61 13.93 13.16
N GLY A 98 -2.63 13.67 11.85
CA GLY A 98 -1.43 13.41 11.04
C GLY A 98 -0.84 12.00 11.23
N GLN A 99 -1.51 11.11 11.96
CA GLN A 99 -0.99 9.78 12.27
C GLN A 99 -1.60 8.69 11.39
N TRP A 100 -0.86 8.32 10.34
CA TRP A 100 -1.18 7.19 9.47
C TRP A 100 -1.46 5.89 10.21
N PHE A 101 -0.77 5.64 11.33
CA PHE A 101 -1.02 4.47 12.16
C PHE A 101 -2.50 4.33 12.59
N TYR A 102 -3.19 5.43 12.89
CA TYR A 102 -4.60 5.39 13.26
C TYR A 102 -5.54 5.24 12.05
N ARG A 103 -5.10 5.65 10.86
CA ARG A 103 -5.83 5.47 9.61
C ARG A 103 -5.80 4.04 9.09
N LEU A 104 -4.67 3.36 9.28
CA LEU A 104 -4.39 2.00 8.81
C LEU A 104 -5.03 0.89 9.67
N ARG A 105 -5.87 1.25 10.64
CA ARG A 105 -6.49 0.34 11.59
C ARG A 105 -7.88 -0.11 11.13
#